data_AF-A0A5E4CL49-F1
#
_entry.id   AF-A0A5E4CL49-F1
#
_cell.length_a   1.000
_cell.length_b   1.000
_cell.length_c   1.000
_cell.angle_alpha   90.00
_cell.angle_beta   90.00
_cell.angle_gamma   90.00
#
_symmetry.space_group_name_H-M   'P 1'
#
loop_
_entity.id
_entity.type
_entity.pdbx_description
1 polymer ?
#
loop_
_entity_poly.entity_id
_entity_poly.type
_entity_poly.pdbx_seq_one_letter_code
_entity_poly.pdbx_strand_id
1 'polypeptide(L)'
;MAPLIRSILLVGPSGMGKKMLVQAVCTETGANLFDLSPSNLQGKYPGKSGAQLMIHMVFKVARLLQPSVIWIGDAEKTFYKKIPKEERKMEPKRIKKDLTRALRLLNPGDRVMLIGTTDRPQLAEIKGLCRMYERILLVPRPDYASRYVLWKHMIEARGAQVTQSLDISALAKVSDGYTTGHIFQATHSVLNERRLLQLSKRPLVASEFLGHLAKLDPVYREEEESLKMEPKRIKKDLTRALRLLNPGDRVMLIGTTDRPQLAEIKGLCRMYERILLVPRPDYASRYVLWKHMIEARGAQVTQSLDISALAKVSDGYTTGHIFQATHSVLNERRLLQLSKRPLVASEFLGHLAKLDPVYREEEESLKEWYFKTPLGKKSLKFMKDQEAEEAKLAKEKKRK
;
A
#
# COMPACT_ATOMS: atom_id res chain seq x y z
N MET A 1 17.99 -23.53 -5.46
CA MET A 1 18.73 -22.64 -4.53
C MET A 1 18.09 -22.73 -3.15
N ALA A 2 18.87 -22.66 -2.07
CA ALA A 2 18.33 -22.64 -0.70
C ALA A 2 17.82 -21.22 -0.36
N PRO A 3 16.72 -21.09 0.40
CA PRO A 3 16.16 -19.79 0.73
C PRO A 3 17.08 -19.04 1.71
N LEU A 4 17.49 -17.83 1.33
CA LEU A 4 18.24 -16.93 2.21
C LEU A 4 17.41 -16.52 3.44
N ILE A 5 16.08 -16.44 3.27
CA ILE A 5 15.11 -16.08 4.31
C ILE A 5 14.34 -17.34 4.70
N ARG A 6 14.46 -17.76 5.96
CA ARG A 6 13.92 -19.05 6.41
C ARG A 6 12.51 -18.95 6.96
N SER A 7 12.06 -17.77 7.35
CA SER A 7 10.74 -17.57 7.93
C SER A 7 10.08 -16.25 7.52
N ILE A 8 8.87 -16.35 6.98
CA ILE A 8 8.04 -15.21 6.57
C ILE A 8 6.69 -15.26 7.28
N LEU A 9 6.20 -14.12 7.76
CA LEU A 9 4.84 -13.96 8.26
C LEU A 9 4.05 -13.05 7.30
N LEU A 10 2.97 -13.56 6.73
CA LEU A 10 2.00 -12.78 5.96
C LEU A 10 0.93 -12.25 6.92
N VAL A 11 0.81 -10.92 6.99
CA VAL A 11 -0.14 -10.20 7.84
C VAL A 11 -1.11 -9.47 6.93
N GLY A 12 -2.40 -9.48 7.22
CA GLY A 12 -3.37 -8.70 6.45
C GLY A 12 -4.80 -9.10 6.80
N PRO A 13 -5.83 -8.39 6.32
CA PRO A 13 -7.21 -8.73 6.62
C PRO A 13 -7.56 -10.16 6.19
N SER A 14 -8.60 -10.73 6.79
CA SER A 14 -9.16 -12.01 6.33
C SER A 14 -9.62 -11.88 4.87
N GLY A 15 -9.55 -12.97 4.10
CA GLY A 15 -9.96 -12.95 2.69
C GLY A 15 -8.95 -12.33 1.69
N MET A 16 -7.78 -11.86 2.12
CA MET A 16 -6.76 -11.30 1.18
C MET A 16 -5.91 -12.34 0.44
N GLY A 17 -6.30 -13.62 0.43
CA GLY A 17 -5.54 -14.65 -0.27
C GLY A 17 -4.21 -15.02 0.37
N LYS A 18 -3.96 -14.70 1.65
CA LYS A 18 -2.71 -15.08 2.35
C LYS A 18 -2.42 -16.59 2.27
N LYS A 19 -3.43 -17.45 2.46
CA LYS A 19 -3.31 -18.91 2.30
C LYS A 19 -3.11 -19.32 0.84
N MET A 20 -3.78 -18.63 -0.09
CA MET A 20 -3.61 -18.86 -1.53
C MET A 20 -2.17 -18.54 -1.97
N LEU A 21 -1.56 -17.47 -1.45
CA LEU A 21 -0.15 -17.15 -1.71
C LEU A 21 0.79 -18.26 -1.23
N VAL A 22 0.53 -18.86 -0.06
CA VAL A 22 1.29 -20.02 0.42
C VAL A 22 1.18 -21.20 -0.55
N GLN A 23 -0.04 -21.50 -1.01
CA GLN A 23 -0.28 -22.58 -1.97
C GLN A 23 0.36 -22.30 -3.34
N ALA A 24 0.31 -21.06 -3.81
CA ALA A 24 0.96 -20.63 -5.04
C ALA A 24 2.48 -20.81 -4.94
N VAL A 25 3.10 -20.38 -3.82
CA VAL A 25 4.54 -20.62 -3.58
C VAL A 25 4.86 -22.10 -3.63
N CYS A 26 4.05 -22.97 -3.00
CA CYS A 26 4.28 -24.41 -3.04
C CYS A 26 4.15 -24.98 -4.46
N THR A 27 3.17 -24.52 -5.22
CA THR A 27 2.90 -24.97 -6.59
C THR A 27 4.04 -24.57 -7.53
N GLU A 28 4.42 -23.29 -7.52
CA GLU A 28 5.48 -22.74 -8.39
C GLU A 28 6.87 -23.28 -8.05
N THR A 29 7.12 -23.63 -6.79
CA THR A 29 8.40 -24.17 -6.36
C THR A 29 8.45 -25.71 -6.32
N GLY A 30 7.32 -26.38 -6.59
CA GLY A 30 7.18 -27.83 -6.41
C GLY A 30 7.43 -28.29 -4.97
N ALA A 31 7.13 -27.44 -3.98
CA ALA A 31 7.42 -27.70 -2.58
C ALA A 31 6.31 -28.46 -1.86
N ASN A 32 6.71 -29.38 -0.98
CA ASN A 32 5.79 -30.11 -0.11
C ASN A 32 5.26 -29.21 1.01
N LEU A 33 3.94 -29.21 1.23
CA LEU A 33 3.30 -28.38 2.25
C LEU A 33 3.03 -29.17 3.54
N PHE A 34 3.58 -28.71 4.67
CA PHE A 34 3.32 -29.24 6.00
C PHE A 34 2.50 -28.24 6.81
N ASP A 35 1.26 -28.59 7.16
CA ASP A 35 0.35 -27.72 7.92
C ASP A 35 0.47 -27.95 9.44
N LEU A 36 1.06 -26.98 10.14
CA LEU A 36 1.17 -26.93 11.61
C LEU A 36 0.24 -25.89 12.24
N SER A 37 -0.85 -25.51 11.56
CA SER A 37 -1.86 -24.58 12.07
C SER A 37 -2.51 -25.11 13.36
N PRO A 38 -2.77 -24.27 14.37
CA PRO A 38 -3.40 -24.70 15.62
C PRO A 38 -4.75 -25.40 15.44
N SER A 39 -5.52 -25.03 14.41
CA SER A 39 -6.76 -25.69 14.01
C SER A 39 -6.53 -27.13 13.54
N ASN A 40 -5.51 -27.39 12.73
CA ASN A 40 -5.17 -28.74 12.27
C ASN A 40 -4.61 -29.61 13.41
N LEU A 41 -3.94 -28.99 14.38
CA LEU A 41 -3.31 -29.67 15.50
C LEU A 41 -4.27 -29.99 16.64
N GLN A 42 -5.46 -29.40 16.69
CA GLN A 42 -6.39 -29.57 17.80
C GLN A 42 -6.73 -31.06 18.02
N GLY A 43 -6.57 -31.53 19.26
CA GLY A 43 -6.84 -32.93 19.64
C GLY A 43 -5.81 -33.98 19.16
N LYS A 44 -4.87 -33.61 18.29
CA LYS A 44 -3.81 -34.51 17.81
C LYS A 44 -2.59 -34.46 18.74
N TYR A 45 -1.92 -35.59 18.93
CA TYR A 45 -0.67 -35.71 19.72
C TYR A 45 -0.79 -35.06 21.12
N PRO A 46 -1.60 -35.65 22.02
CA PRO A 46 -1.80 -35.08 23.34
C PRO A 46 -0.50 -35.07 24.17
N GLY A 47 -0.40 -34.09 25.07
CA GLY A 47 0.75 -33.92 25.95
C GLY A 47 1.97 -33.25 25.29
N LYS A 48 2.91 -32.80 26.13
CA LYS A 48 4.11 -32.07 25.69
C LYS A 48 5.02 -32.94 24.81
N SER A 49 5.22 -34.20 25.20
CA SER A 49 6.07 -35.13 24.45
C SER A 49 5.52 -35.44 23.05
N GLY A 50 4.19 -35.53 22.91
CA GLY A 50 3.53 -35.74 21.62
C GLY A 50 3.74 -34.57 20.66
N ALA A 51 3.50 -33.34 21.12
CA ALA A 51 3.73 -32.14 20.32
C ALA A 51 5.21 -31.97 19.90
N GLN A 52 6.14 -32.27 20.82
CA GLN A 52 7.58 -32.23 20.53
C GLN A 52 7.97 -33.26 19.47
N LEU A 53 7.52 -34.51 19.61
CA LEU A 53 7.81 -35.58 18.65
C LEU A 53 7.25 -35.25 17.27
N MET A 54 6.02 -34.73 17.20
CA MET A 54 5.40 -34.29 15.96
C MET A 54 6.24 -33.22 15.25
N ILE A 55 6.67 -32.17 15.96
CA ILE A 55 7.50 -31.11 15.36
C ILE A 55 8.83 -31.69 14.87
N HIS A 56 9.46 -32.55 15.67
CA HIS A 56 10.69 -33.22 15.26
C HIS A 56 10.50 -34.05 13.98
N MET A 57 9.43 -34.84 13.91
CA MET A 57 9.09 -35.64 12.73
C MET A 57 8.79 -34.76 11.51
N VAL A 58 7.99 -33.70 11.64
CA VAL A 58 7.68 -32.80 10.53
C VAL A 58 8.96 -32.18 9.97
N PHE A 59 9.87 -31.70 10.82
CA PHE A 59 11.14 -31.13 10.34
C PHE A 59 12.07 -32.18 9.72
N LYS A 60 12.10 -33.40 10.26
CA LYS A 60 12.88 -34.49 9.69
C LYS A 60 12.36 -34.84 8.29
N VAL A 61 11.05 -35.02 8.13
CA VAL A 61 10.42 -35.34 6.84
C VAL A 61 10.53 -34.18 5.86
N ALA A 62 10.30 -32.94 6.30
CA ALA A 62 10.45 -31.75 5.46
C ALA A 62 11.87 -31.61 4.89
N ARG A 63 12.90 -32.02 5.66
CA ARG A 63 14.29 -32.06 5.20
C ARG A 63 14.59 -33.22 4.25
N LEU A 64 13.88 -34.34 4.34
CA LEU A 64 14.02 -35.45 3.40
C LEU A 64 13.31 -35.16 2.06
N LEU A 65 12.17 -34.47 2.12
CA LEU A 65 11.31 -34.19 0.95
C LEU A 65 11.53 -32.77 0.36
N GLN A 66 12.73 -32.22 0.47
CA GLN A 66 13.01 -30.86 0.02
C GLN A 66 12.83 -30.68 -1.51
N PRO A 67 12.20 -29.60 -2.00
CA PRO A 67 11.83 -28.39 -1.26
C PRO A 67 10.55 -28.55 -0.44
N SER A 68 10.48 -27.87 0.72
CA SER A 68 9.35 -27.98 1.64
C SER A 68 8.96 -26.63 2.24
N VAL A 69 7.65 -26.40 2.40
CA VAL A 69 7.07 -25.27 3.09
C VAL A 69 6.33 -25.77 4.33
N ILE A 70 6.70 -25.26 5.49
CA ILE A 70 5.96 -25.46 6.74
C ILE A 70 5.04 -24.26 6.90
N TRP A 71 3.73 -24.48 6.97
CA TRP A 71 2.73 -23.42 7.09
C TRP A 71 2.09 -23.40 8.48
N ILE A 72 1.88 -22.20 9.01
CA ILE A 72 1.13 -21.96 10.25
C ILE A 72 0.05 -20.91 9.98
N GLY A 73 -1.17 -21.40 9.79
CA GLY A 73 -2.39 -20.62 9.82
C GLY A 73 -2.67 -20.08 11.22
N ASP A 74 -3.32 -18.92 11.28
CA ASP A 74 -3.63 -18.19 12.52
C ASP A 74 -2.41 -18.12 13.45
N ALA A 75 -1.26 -17.72 12.89
CA ALA A 75 0.01 -17.74 13.59
C ALA A 75 -0.02 -16.93 14.89
N GLU A 76 -0.92 -15.94 15.03
CA GLU A 76 -1.10 -15.19 16.26
C GLU A 76 -1.44 -16.09 17.46
N LYS A 77 -2.16 -17.19 17.25
CA LYS A 77 -2.61 -18.14 18.29
C LYS A 77 -1.43 -18.77 19.02
N THR A 78 -0.39 -19.17 18.28
CA THR A 78 0.84 -19.71 18.86
C THR A 78 1.57 -18.69 19.73
N PHE A 79 1.31 -17.40 19.52
CA PHE A 79 1.97 -16.29 20.20
C PHE A 79 1.03 -15.43 21.05
N TYR A 80 -0.18 -15.88 21.37
CA TYR A 80 -1.18 -15.06 22.09
C TYR A 80 -0.62 -14.32 23.31
N LYS A 81 -1.00 -13.07 23.52
CA LYS A 81 -0.75 -12.37 24.80
C LYS A 81 -1.57 -13.02 25.92
N LYS A 82 -2.86 -13.19 25.66
CA LYS A 82 -3.84 -13.85 26.52
C LYS A 82 -4.67 -14.80 25.68
N ILE A 83 -4.83 -16.05 26.12
CA ILE A 83 -5.61 -17.05 25.39
C ILE A 83 -7.11 -16.80 25.66
N PRO A 84 -7.95 -16.62 24.63
CA PRO A 84 -9.41 -16.54 24.78
C PRO A 84 -9.97 -17.77 25.52
N LYS A 85 -11.05 -17.60 26.31
CA LYS A 85 -11.57 -18.70 27.15
C LYS A 85 -12.02 -19.89 26.29
N GLU A 86 -12.62 -19.57 25.15
CA GLU A 86 -13.19 -20.47 24.17
C GLU A 86 -12.10 -21.32 23.49
N GLU A 87 -10.90 -20.76 23.33
CA GLU A 87 -9.77 -21.41 22.66
C GLU A 87 -8.81 -22.14 23.63
N ARG A 88 -9.09 -22.16 24.94
CA ARG A 88 -8.19 -22.82 25.93
C ARG A 88 -8.00 -24.30 25.66
N LYS A 89 -9.06 -25.00 25.27
CA LYS A 89 -9.02 -26.46 24.98
C LYS A 89 -8.13 -26.82 23.78
N MET A 90 -7.84 -25.85 22.89
CA MET A 90 -6.95 -26.05 21.73
C MET A 90 -5.46 -26.09 22.12
N GLU A 91 -5.10 -25.56 23.30
CA GLU A 91 -3.71 -25.38 23.73
C GLU A 91 -2.82 -24.69 22.66
N PRO A 92 -3.22 -23.53 22.11
CA PRO A 92 -2.62 -22.97 20.89
C PRO A 92 -1.12 -22.63 20.99
N LYS A 93 -0.60 -22.42 22.21
CA LYS A 93 0.81 -22.10 22.47
C LYS A 93 1.74 -23.32 22.54
N ARG A 94 1.20 -24.55 22.53
CA ARG A 94 1.97 -25.76 22.89
C ARG A 94 3.19 -26.01 22.00
N ILE A 95 3.12 -25.65 20.72
CA ILE A 95 4.21 -25.86 19.75
C ILE A 95 5.29 -24.78 19.77
N LYS A 96 5.05 -23.62 20.42
CA LYS A 96 5.90 -22.42 20.31
C LYS A 96 7.38 -22.70 20.59
N LYS A 97 7.67 -23.41 21.69
CA LYS A 97 9.05 -23.66 22.14
C LYS A 97 9.80 -24.59 21.18
N ASP A 98 9.19 -25.73 20.86
CA ASP A 98 9.79 -26.76 20.05
C ASP A 98 9.95 -26.33 18.59
N LEU A 99 8.97 -25.59 18.06
CA LEU A 99 9.03 -25.02 16.73
C LEU A 99 10.16 -23.98 16.61
N THR A 100 10.33 -23.12 17.61
CA THR A 100 11.45 -22.16 17.66
C THR A 100 12.80 -22.87 17.70
N ARG A 101 12.89 -24.00 18.43
CA ARG A 101 14.10 -24.82 18.50
C ARG A 101 14.39 -25.49 17.15
N ALA A 102 13.37 -26.07 16.52
CA ALA A 102 13.50 -26.79 15.25
C ALA A 102 13.97 -25.88 14.11
N LEU A 103 13.45 -24.64 14.02
CA LEU A 103 13.88 -23.66 13.01
C LEU A 103 15.37 -23.31 13.10
N ARG A 104 15.93 -23.28 14.31
CA ARG A 104 17.36 -22.99 14.52
C ARG A 104 18.28 -24.13 14.09
N LEU A 105 17.74 -25.35 13.96
CA LEU A 105 18.49 -26.52 13.52
C LEU A 105 18.57 -26.64 11.99
N LEU A 106 17.88 -25.76 11.24
CA LEU A 106 17.99 -25.73 9.79
C LEU A 106 19.37 -25.18 9.36
N ASN A 107 20.00 -25.87 8.43
CA ASN A 107 21.28 -25.46 7.86
C ASN A 107 21.10 -24.51 6.67
N PRO A 108 22.10 -23.68 6.30
CA PRO A 108 22.00 -22.79 5.13
C PRO A 108 21.67 -23.48 3.81
N GLY A 109 21.98 -24.77 3.66
CA GLY A 109 21.64 -25.56 2.47
C GLY A 109 20.23 -26.15 2.46
N ASP A 110 19.50 -26.13 3.59
CA ASP A 110 18.16 -26.73 3.67
C ASP A 110 17.14 -25.84 2.93
N ARG A 111 16.50 -26.39 1.89
CA ARG A 111 15.37 -25.83 1.15
C ARG A 111 14.04 -26.02 1.90
N VAL A 112 14.03 -25.63 3.17
CA VAL A 112 12.84 -25.67 4.03
C VAL A 112 12.52 -24.26 4.50
N MET A 113 11.28 -23.83 4.26
CA MET A 113 10.82 -22.48 4.59
C MET A 113 9.60 -22.52 5.50
N LEU A 114 9.58 -21.67 6.54
CA LEU A 114 8.41 -21.46 7.38
C LEU A 114 7.61 -20.26 6.87
N ILE A 115 6.30 -20.45 6.64
CA ILE A 115 5.39 -19.35 6.33
C ILE A 115 4.25 -19.32 7.34
N GLY A 116 4.11 -18.21 8.05
CA GLY A 116 2.96 -17.93 8.91
C GLY A 116 1.94 -17.06 8.20
N THR A 117 0.66 -17.20 8.51
CA THR A 117 -0.39 -16.28 8.07
C THR A 117 -1.21 -15.82 9.27
N THR A 118 -1.53 -14.54 9.36
CA THR A 118 -2.37 -13.98 10.43
C THR A 118 -3.22 -12.82 9.93
N ASP A 119 -4.43 -12.72 10.46
CA ASP A 119 -5.32 -11.56 10.31
C ASP A 119 -5.48 -10.75 11.59
N ARG A 120 -4.93 -11.22 12.72
CA ARG A 120 -5.06 -10.59 14.03
C ARG A 120 -3.71 -10.50 14.76
N PRO A 121 -2.68 -9.87 14.15
CA PRO A 121 -1.35 -9.73 14.75
C PRO A 121 -1.38 -9.09 16.15
N GLN A 122 -2.36 -8.22 16.43
CA GLN A 122 -2.55 -7.52 17.69
C GLN A 122 -2.78 -8.44 18.89
N LEU A 123 -3.33 -9.64 18.67
CA LEU A 123 -3.57 -10.64 19.73
C LEU A 123 -2.27 -11.33 20.18
N ALA A 124 -1.21 -11.25 19.38
CA ALA A 124 0.06 -11.91 19.64
C ALA A 124 1.10 -11.03 20.32
N GLU A 125 2.00 -11.67 21.06
CA GLU A 125 3.25 -11.09 21.55
C GLU A 125 4.15 -10.74 20.36
N ILE A 126 4.19 -9.46 19.98
CA ILE A 126 5.00 -8.94 18.86
C ILE A 126 6.47 -9.39 18.94
N LYS A 127 7.07 -9.36 20.14
CA LYS A 127 8.46 -9.83 20.36
C LYS A 127 8.66 -11.29 19.98
N GLY A 128 7.65 -12.13 20.18
CA GLY A 128 7.68 -13.54 19.80
C GLY A 128 7.60 -13.73 18.29
N LEU A 129 6.64 -13.06 17.64
CA LEU A 129 6.51 -13.08 16.18
C LEU A 129 7.76 -12.58 15.48
N CYS A 130 8.30 -11.43 15.90
CA CYS A 130 9.52 -10.84 15.31
C CYS A 130 10.80 -11.66 15.54
N ARG A 131 10.80 -12.58 16.51
CA ARG A 131 11.90 -13.53 16.76
C ARG A 131 11.75 -14.78 15.90
N MET A 132 10.51 -15.18 15.64
CA MET A 132 10.16 -16.36 14.86
C MET A 132 10.31 -16.13 13.36
N TYR A 133 9.82 -14.99 12.89
CA TYR A 133 9.70 -14.63 11.48
C TYR A 133 10.74 -13.55 11.14
N GLU A 134 11.66 -13.89 10.24
CA GLU A 134 12.73 -13.00 9.74
C GLU A 134 12.18 -11.86 8.90
N ARG A 135 11.07 -12.09 8.21
CA ARG A 135 10.30 -11.08 7.49
C ARG A 135 8.83 -11.13 7.86
N ILE A 136 8.24 -9.95 7.97
CA ILE A 136 6.81 -9.76 8.17
C ILE A 136 6.32 -8.91 7.01
N LEU A 137 5.47 -9.47 6.17
CA LEU A 137 4.95 -8.83 4.97
C LEU A 137 3.48 -8.49 5.20
N LEU A 138 3.14 -7.22 5.05
CA LEU A 138 1.76 -6.77 5.04
C LEU A 138 1.17 -7.03 3.65
N VAL A 139 0.04 -7.72 3.60
CA VAL A 139 -0.83 -7.89 2.44
C VAL A 139 -1.94 -6.84 2.57
N PRO A 140 -1.81 -5.69 1.88
CA PRO A 140 -2.76 -4.58 2.01
C PRO A 140 -4.11 -4.91 1.34
N ARG A 141 -5.11 -4.07 1.57
CA ARG A 141 -6.34 -4.12 0.76
C ARG A 141 -6.03 -3.82 -0.72
N PRO A 142 -6.75 -4.44 -1.67
CA PRO A 142 -6.55 -4.14 -3.07
C PRO A 142 -6.95 -2.69 -3.36
N ASP A 143 -6.07 -1.96 -4.03
CA ASP A 143 -6.37 -0.63 -4.54
C ASP A 143 -7.34 -0.68 -5.73
N TYR A 144 -7.72 0.48 -6.25
CA TYR A 144 -8.66 0.55 -7.37
C TYR A 144 -8.20 -0.27 -8.59
N ALA A 145 -6.92 -0.15 -8.98
CA ALA A 145 -6.36 -0.86 -10.13
C ALA A 145 -6.36 -2.38 -9.89
N SER A 146 -5.98 -2.82 -8.68
CA SER A 146 -6.01 -4.22 -8.29
C SER A 146 -7.44 -4.76 -8.31
N ARG A 147 -8.42 -4.05 -7.76
CA ARG A 147 -9.83 -4.46 -7.80
C ARG A 147 -10.36 -4.58 -9.22
N TYR A 148 -10.00 -3.65 -10.11
CA TYR A 148 -10.36 -3.73 -11.53
C TYR A 148 -9.85 -5.03 -12.15
N VAL A 149 -8.57 -5.35 -11.94
CA VAL A 149 -7.96 -6.59 -12.45
C VAL A 149 -8.59 -7.84 -11.82
N LEU A 150 -8.85 -7.81 -10.51
CA LEU A 150 -9.49 -8.93 -9.79
C LEU A 150 -10.89 -9.21 -10.34
N TRP A 151 -11.74 -8.18 -10.50
CA TRP A 151 -13.07 -8.34 -11.07
C TRP A 151 -13.01 -8.92 -12.48
N LYS A 152 -12.16 -8.36 -13.34
CA LYS A 152 -11.97 -8.85 -14.71
C LYS A 152 -11.58 -10.33 -14.71
N HIS A 153 -10.53 -10.68 -13.98
CA HIS A 153 -9.97 -12.02 -13.97
C HIS A 153 -10.93 -13.05 -13.36
N MET A 154 -11.62 -12.73 -12.26
CA MET A 154 -12.52 -13.67 -11.60
C MET A 154 -13.79 -13.95 -12.42
N ILE A 155 -14.27 -12.95 -13.17
CA ILE A 155 -15.41 -13.09 -14.07
C ILE A 155 -15.01 -13.97 -15.27
N GLU A 156 -13.85 -13.70 -15.88
CA GLU A 156 -13.31 -14.50 -16.99
C GLU A 156 -13.01 -15.94 -16.58
N ALA A 157 -12.41 -16.15 -15.40
CA ALA A 157 -12.13 -17.47 -14.86
C ALA A 157 -13.39 -18.30 -14.58
N ARG A 158 -14.55 -17.65 -14.45
CA ARG A 158 -15.87 -18.28 -14.30
C ARG A 158 -16.55 -18.57 -15.64
N GLY A 159 -15.91 -18.25 -16.77
CA GLY A 159 -16.43 -18.49 -18.11
C GLY A 159 -17.33 -17.36 -18.65
N ALA A 160 -17.40 -16.21 -17.96
CA ALA A 160 -18.14 -15.05 -18.45
C ALA A 160 -17.20 -14.08 -19.17
N GLN A 161 -17.63 -13.55 -20.32
CA GLN A 161 -16.87 -12.54 -21.05
C GLN A 161 -17.15 -11.13 -20.53
N VAL A 162 -16.11 -10.31 -20.48
CA VAL A 162 -16.21 -8.89 -20.16
C VAL A 162 -16.66 -8.13 -21.40
N THR A 163 -17.93 -7.75 -21.42
CA THR A 163 -18.57 -6.98 -22.49
C THR A 163 -18.69 -5.51 -22.11
N GLN A 164 -19.00 -4.64 -23.08
CA GLN A 164 -19.23 -3.20 -22.84
C GLN A 164 -20.37 -2.91 -21.85
N SER A 165 -21.30 -3.85 -21.68
CA SER A 165 -22.40 -3.77 -20.70
C SER A 165 -21.95 -3.93 -19.25
N LEU A 166 -20.75 -4.47 -19.03
CA LEU A 166 -20.19 -4.71 -17.71
C LEU A 166 -19.16 -3.63 -17.37
N ASP A 167 -19.61 -2.60 -16.65
CA ASP A 167 -18.70 -1.56 -16.16
C ASP A 167 -17.90 -2.07 -14.94
N ILE A 168 -16.74 -2.66 -15.24
CA ILE A 168 -15.78 -3.13 -14.22
C ILE A 168 -15.18 -1.95 -13.43
N SER A 169 -15.05 -0.78 -14.06
CA SER A 169 -14.55 0.42 -13.39
C SER A 169 -15.52 0.84 -12.28
N ALA A 170 -16.83 0.86 -12.56
CA ALA A 170 -17.85 1.08 -11.54
C ALA A 170 -17.80 0.02 -10.44
N LEU A 171 -17.70 -1.27 -10.78
CA LEU A 171 -17.53 -2.35 -9.79
C LEU A 171 -16.30 -2.14 -8.91
N ALA A 172 -15.16 -1.74 -9.48
CA ALA A 172 -13.93 -1.48 -8.74
C ALA A 172 -14.06 -0.25 -7.81
N LYS A 173 -14.86 0.76 -8.18
CA LYS A 173 -15.15 1.90 -7.30
C LYS A 173 -16.04 1.52 -6.13
N VAL A 174 -17.19 0.88 -6.39
CA VAL A 174 -18.17 0.52 -5.36
C VAL A 174 -17.70 -0.61 -4.45
N SER A 175 -16.70 -1.38 -4.88
CA SER A 175 -16.07 -2.43 -4.06
C SER A 175 -14.88 -1.93 -3.22
N ASP A 176 -14.74 -0.61 -2.99
CA ASP A 176 -13.77 -0.13 -2.00
C ASP A 176 -14.11 -0.68 -0.59
N GLY A 177 -13.09 -1.06 0.17
CA GLY A 177 -13.27 -1.76 1.45
C GLY A 177 -13.37 -3.28 1.33
N TYR A 178 -13.74 -3.83 0.18
CA TYR A 178 -13.90 -5.28 0.02
C TYR A 178 -12.58 -6.00 -0.25
N THR A 179 -12.47 -7.22 0.29
CA THR A 179 -11.29 -8.06 0.15
C THR A 179 -11.35 -8.88 -1.14
N THR A 180 -10.21 -9.44 -1.55
CA THR A 180 -10.16 -10.39 -2.68
C THR A 180 -11.16 -11.54 -2.50
N GLY A 181 -11.31 -12.04 -1.27
CA GLY A 181 -12.28 -13.08 -0.92
C GLY A 181 -13.74 -12.63 -1.05
N HIS A 182 -14.06 -11.39 -0.70
CA HIS A 182 -15.41 -10.85 -0.91
C HIS A 182 -15.75 -10.72 -2.39
N ILE A 183 -14.82 -10.21 -3.21
CA ILE A 183 -14.98 -10.11 -4.66
C ILE A 183 -15.16 -11.50 -5.26
N PHE A 184 -14.36 -12.47 -4.83
CA PHE A 184 -14.46 -13.87 -5.24
C PHE A 184 -15.84 -14.44 -4.90
N GLN A 185 -16.29 -14.29 -3.66
CA GLN A 185 -17.58 -14.79 -3.19
C GLN A 185 -18.76 -14.14 -3.94
N ALA A 186 -18.72 -12.83 -4.15
CA ALA A 186 -19.74 -12.12 -4.92
C ALA A 186 -19.78 -12.62 -6.37
N THR A 187 -18.60 -12.81 -6.98
CA THR A 187 -18.49 -13.36 -8.34
C THR A 187 -19.07 -14.77 -8.43
N HIS A 188 -18.77 -15.62 -7.45
CA HIS A 188 -19.28 -17.00 -7.40
C HIS A 188 -20.78 -17.06 -7.19
N SER A 189 -21.32 -16.17 -6.37
CA SER A 189 -22.76 -16.11 -6.08
C SER A 189 -23.56 -15.67 -7.31
N VAL A 190 -23.03 -14.68 -8.05
CA VAL A 190 -23.66 -14.17 -9.29
C VAL A 190 -23.50 -15.17 -10.43
N LEU A 191 -22.27 -15.62 -10.72
CA LEU A 191 -21.94 -16.52 -11.83
C LEU A 191 -22.09 -17.99 -11.44
N ASN A 192 -23.27 -18.35 -10.94
CA ASN A 192 -23.68 -19.74 -10.77
C ASN A 192 -24.03 -20.38 -12.13
N GLU A 193 -24.15 -21.71 -12.16
CA GLU A 193 -24.42 -22.47 -13.40
C GLU A 193 -25.63 -21.96 -14.17
N ARG A 194 -26.73 -21.67 -13.46
CA ARG A 194 -27.95 -21.12 -14.06
C ARG A 194 -27.69 -19.76 -14.70
N ARG A 195 -26.93 -18.87 -14.05
CA ARG A 195 -26.63 -17.55 -14.60
C ARG A 195 -25.73 -17.62 -15.83
N LEU A 196 -24.76 -18.54 -15.83
CA LEU A 196 -23.85 -18.76 -16.96
C LEU A 196 -24.61 -19.16 -18.24
N LEU A 197 -25.60 -20.05 -18.13
CA LEU A 197 -26.45 -20.45 -19.27
C LEU A 197 -27.30 -19.30 -19.84
N GLN A 198 -27.54 -18.26 -19.04
CA GLN A 198 -28.36 -17.11 -19.45
C GLN A 198 -27.54 -15.98 -20.08
N LEU A 199 -26.20 -16.05 -20.05
CA LEU A 199 -25.35 -14.96 -20.55
C LEU A 199 -25.57 -14.64 -22.03
N SER A 200 -25.94 -15.64 -22.84
CA SER A 200 -26.24 -15.47 -24.27
C SER A 200 -27.52 -14.66 -24.53
N LYS A 201 -28.48 -14.68 -23.60
CA LYS A 201 -29.77 -13.99 -23.72
C LYS A 201 -29.82 -12.68 -22.94
N ARG A 202 -29.15 -12.64 -21.80
CA ARG A 202 -29.11 -11.49 -20.89
C ARG A 202 -27.67 -11.20 -20.51
N PRO A 203 -27.08 -10.10 -21.02
CA PRO A 203 -25.70 -9.76 -20.73
C PRO A 203 -25.50 -9.53 -19.23
N LEU A 204 -24.28 -9.75 -18.77
CA LEU A 204 -23.90 -9.49 -17.38
C LEU A 204 -23.80 -7.98 -17.14
N VAL A 205 -24.37 -7.52 -16.04
CA VAL A 205 -24.29 -6.11 -15.62
C VAL A 205 -23.76 -5.96 -14.21
N ALA A 206 -23.11 -4.83 -13.93
CA ALA A 206 -22.46 -4.54 -12.65
C ALA A 206 -23.43 -4.57 -11.45
N SER A 207 -24.69 -4.17 -11.64
CA SER A 207 -25.69 -4.13 -10.56
C SER A 207 -26.00 -5.50 -9.95
N GLU A 208 -25.79 -6.60 -10.68
CA GLU A 208 -26.03 -7.97 -10.19
C GLU A 208 -25.12 -8.34 -9.01
N PHE A 209 -23.93 -7.73 -8.92
CA PHE A 209 -22.96 -8.00 -7.86
C PHE A 209 -23.24 -7.21 -6.58
N LEU A 210 -23.92 -6.06 -6.68
CA LEU A 210 -24.11 -5.14 -5.55
C LEU A 210 -24.89 -5.78 -4.41
N GLY A 211 -25.94 -6.54 -4.72
CA GLY A 211 -26.74 -7.24 -3.71
C GLY A 211 -25.97 -8.32 -2.95
N HIS A 212 -24.89 -8.86 -3.53
CA HIS A 212 -24.01 -9.82 -2.87
C HIS A 212 -22.93 -9.13 -2.06
N LEU A 213 -22.34 -8.05 -2.59
CA LEU A 213 -21.37 -7.23 -1.85
C LEU A 213 -22.00 -6.61 -0.60
N ALA A 214 -23.22 -6.07 -0.71
CA ALA A 214 -23.92 -5.42 0.40
C ALA A 214 -24.24 -6.36 1.59
N LYS A 215 -24.15 -7.69 1.40
CA LYS A 215 -24.33 -8.69 2.47
C LYS A 215 -23.02 -9.03 3.19
N LEU A 216 -21.89 -8.54 2.70
CA LEU A 216 -20.57 -8.80 3.25
C LEU A 216 -20.08 -7.55 3.99
N ASP A 217 -19.46 -7.75 5.14
CA ASP A 217 -18.89 -6.67 5.92
C ASP A 217 -17.58 -6.19 5.25
N PRO A 218 -17.48 -4.92 4.83
CA PRO A 218 -16.24 -4.38 4.28
C PRO A 218 -15.18 -4.26 5.39
N VAL A 219 -13.91 -4.34 5.00
CA VAL A 219 -12.80 -4.06 5.92
C VAL A 219 -12.61 -2.55 5.99
N TYR A 220 -12.91 -1.99 7.15
CA TYR A 220 -12.79 -0.56 7.42
C TYR A 220 -11.33 -0.10 7.53
N ARG A 221 -11.10 1.21 7.35
CA ARG A 221 -9.73 1.77 7.37
C ARG A 221 -9.07 1.61 8.74
N GLU A 222 -9.83 1.72 9.82
CA GLU A 222 -9.31 1.54 11.19
C GLU A 222 -8.80 0.12 11.42
N GLU A 223 -9.51 -0.88 10.89
CA GLU A 223 -9.08 -2.28 10.94
C GLU A 223 -7.77 -2.47 10.19
N GLU A 224 -7.64 -1.91 8.98
CA GLU A 224 -6.40 -1.98 8.20
C GLU A 224 -5.23 -1.28 8.90
N GLU A 225 -5.46 -0.14 9.55
CA GLU A 225 -4.45 0.55 10.34
C GLU A 225 -4.01 -0.25 11.56
N SER A 226 -4.93 -0.95 12.21
CA SER A 226 -4.62 -1.82 13.36
C SER A 226 -3.68 -2.98 13.00
N LEU A 227 -3.68 -3.41 11.73
CA LEU A 227 -2.82 -4.48 11.21
C LEU A 227 -1.40 -4.02 10.91
N LYS A 228 -1.16 -2.71 10.79
CA LYS A 228 0.17 -2.14 10.60
C LYS A 228 0.95 -2.35 11.89
N MET A 229 1.65 -3.48 11.96
CA MET A 229 2.66 -3.76 12.98
C MET A 229 3.59 -2.56 13.05
N GLU A 230 3.65 -1.90 14.21
CA GLU A 230 4.39 -0.64 14.34
C GLU A 230 5.82 -0.80 13.77
N PRO A 231 6.26 0.10 12.86
CA PRO A 231 7.59 0.07 12.26
C PRO A 231 8.70 0.47 13.26
N LYS A 232 8.50 0.23 14.57
CA LYS A 232 9.49 0.46 15.63
C LYS A 232 10.82 -0.22 15.34
N ARG A 233 10.82 -1.34 14.60
CA ARG A 233 12.04 -2.01 14.12
C ARG A 233 12.73 -1.24 12.99
N ILE A 234 11.99 -0.76 11.97
CA ILE A 234 12.56 0.06 10.88
C ILE A 234 13.17 1.34 11.45
N LYS A 235 12.48 2.04 12.37
CA LYS A 235 13.04 3.22 13.05
C LYS A 235 14.38 2.90 13.71
N LYS A 236 14.49 1.77 14.43
CA LYS A 236 15.71 1.36 15.14
C LYS A 236 16.82 0.89 14.21
N ASP A 237 16.49 0.07 13.22
CA ASP A 237 17.43 -0.55 12.31
C ASP A 237 17.97 0.47 11.29
N LEU A 238 17.11 1.36 10.77
CA LEU A 238 17.52 2.48 9.91
C LEU A 238 18.42 3.46 10.67
N THR A 239 18.06 3.83 11.91
CA THR A 239 18.93 4.69 12.74
C THR A 239 20.29 4.02 12.98
N ARG A 240 20.32 2.69 13.16
CA ARG A 240 21.58 1.94 13.34
C ARG A 240 22.39 1.90 12.06
N ALA A 241 21.75 1.68 10.91
CA ALA A 241 22.40 1.66 9.60
C ALA A 241 23.01 3.02 9.23
N LEU A 242 22.29 4.11 9.48
CA LEU A 242 22.79 5.47 9.22
C LEU A 242 24.01 5.84 10.08
N ARG A 243 24.11 5.33 11.31
CA ARG A 243 25.30 5.52 12.17
C ARG A 243 26.55 4.80 11.66
N LEU A 244 26.40 3.85 10.74
CA LEU A 244 27.52 3.13 10.15
C LEU A 244 28.05 3.82 8.89
N LEU A 245 27.35 4.83 8.37
CA LEU A 245 27.79 5.58 7.21
C LEU A 245 28.85 6.60 7.61
N ASN A 246 29.96 6.59 6.87
CA ASN A 246 31.03 7.56 6.99
C ASN A 246 30.93 8.62 5.88
N PRO A 247 31.49 9.83 6.07
CA PRO A 247 31.50 10.87 5.04
C PRO A 247 32.10 10.42 3.69
N GLY A 248 32.98 9.41 3.69
CA GLY A 248 33.58 8.84 2.47
C GLY A 248 32.65 7.93 1.65
N ASP A 249 31.51 7.49 2.21
CA ASP A 249 30.67 6.46 1.57
C ASP A 249 29.82 7.03 0.42
N ARG A 250 29.70 8.36 0.30
CA ARG A 250 28.95 9.07 -0.76
C ARG A 250 27.49 8.59 -0.89
N VAL A 251 26.86 8.25 0.23
CA VAL A 251 25.44 7.84 0.28
C VAL A 251 24.59 8.99 0.82
N MET A 252 23.50 9.32 0.14
CA MET A 252 22.52 10.32 0.57
C MET A 252 21.16 9.66 0.81
N LEU A 253 20.58 9.86 2.00
CA LEU A 253 19.23 9.42 2.31
C LEU A 253 18.23 10.54 2.02
N ILE A 254 17.29 10.29 1.11
CA ILE A 254 16.17 11.18 0.84
C ILE A 254 14.88 10.52 1.30
N GLY A 255 14.09 11.23 2.10
CA GLY A 255 12.75 10.81 2.49
C GLY A 255 11.71 11.78 1.93
N THR A 256 10.62 11.25 1.38
CA THR A 256 9.48 12.03 0.88
C THR A 256 8.24 11.70 1.69
N THR A 257 7.43 12.71 2.02
CA THR A 257 6.14 12.51 2.69
C THR A 257 5.18 13.63 2.32
N ASP A 258 3.91 13.26 2.15
CA ASP A 258 2.77 14.16 1.96
C ASP A 258 1.99 14.40 3.27
N ARG A 259 2.25 13.60 4.32
CA ARG A 259 1.53 13.63 5.61
C ARG A 259 2.47 13.65 6.81
N PRO A 260 3.31 14.70 6.92
CA PRO A 260 4.29 14.77 8.00
C PRO A 260 3.64 14.92 9.39
N GLN A 261 2.36 15.33 9.48
CA GLN A 261 1.64 15.45 10.76
C GLN A 261 1.44 14.11 11.46
N LEU A 262 1.41 13.00 10.72
CA LEU A 262 1.27 11.65 11.28
C LEU A 262 2.57 11.15 11.95
N ALA A 263 3.68 11.84 11.75
CA ALA A 263 4.98 11.45 12.26
C ALA A 263 5.40 12.25 13.50
N GLU A 264 6.15 11.60 14.38
CA GLU A 264 6.77 12.26 15.53
C GLU A 264 7.86 13.25 15.04
N ILE A 265 7.61 14.55 15.17
CA ILE A 265 8.49 15.61 14.66
C ILE A 265 9.94 15.50 15.18
N LYS A 266 10.11 15.16 16.46
CA LYS A 266 11.45 14.97 17.06
C LYS A 266 12.19 13.79 16.44
N GLY A 267 11.47 12.75 16.03
CA GLY A 267 12.03 11.60 15.33
C GLY A 267 12.49 11.96 13.92
N LEU A 268 11.66 12.69 13.17
CA LEU A 268 12.00 13.14 11.82
C LEU A 268 13.19 14.09 11.81
N CYS A 269 13.19 15.11 12.67
CA CYS A 269 14.29 16.08 12.77
C CYS A 269 15.61 15.45 13.26
N ARG A 270 15.56 14.28 13.91
CA ARG A 270 16.76 13.52 14.28
C ARG A 270 17.30 12.68 13.13
N MET A 271 16.42 12.19 12.26
CA MET A 271 16.77 11.31 11.14
C MET A 271 17.23 12.11 9.91
N TYR A 272 16.55 13.22 9.63
CA TYR A 272 16.79 14.07 8.47
C TYR A 272 17.32 15.42 8.92
N GLU A 273 18.58 15.71 8.56
CA GLU A 273 19.24 16.97 8.89
C GLU A 273 18.59 18.17 8.19
N ARG A 274 18.08 17.93 6.98
CA ARG A 274 17.42 18.93 6.13
C ARG A 274 16.01 18.45 5.80
N ILE A 275 15.03 19.21 6.27
CA ILE A 275 13.63 19.05 5.89
C ILE A 275 13.29 20.22 4.99
N LEU A 276 12.86 19.93 3.77
CA LEU A 276 12.49 20.93 2.78
C LEU A 276 10.99 20.88 2.56
N LEU A 277 10.33 22.03 2.66
CA LEU A 277 8.95 22.19 2.26
C LEU A 277 8.91 22.48 0.75
N VAL A 278 8.21 21.65 -0.01
CA VAL A 278 7.93 21.92 -1.43
C VAL A 278 6.55 22.58 -1.49
N PRO A 279 6.47 23.89 -1.74
CA PRO A 279 5.17 24.58 -1.80
C PRO A 279 4.43 24.24 -3.10
N ARG A 280 3.14 24.54 -3.14
CA ARG A 280 2.38 24.52 -4.40
C ARG A 280 2.95 25.58 -5.36
N PRO A 281 2.88 25.34 -6.69
CA PRO A 281 3.32 26.33 -7.65
C PRO A 281 2.45 27.59 -7.54
N ASP A 282 3.09 28.75 -7.43
CA ASP A 282 2.40 30.04 -7.51
C ASP A 282 1.93 30.34 -8.95
N TYR A 283 1.28 31.48 -9.16
CA TYR A 283 0.78 31.86 -10.48
C TYR A 283 1.87 31.84 -11.56
N ALA A 284 3.03 32.46 -11.29
CA ALA A 284 4.14 32.54 -12.22
C ALA A 284 4.70 31.15 -12.55
N SER A 285 4.85 30.30 -11.53
CA SER A 285 5.27 28.90 -11.70
C SER A 285 4.26 28.14 -12.54
N ARG A 286 2.96 28.23 -12.26
CA ARG A 286 1.93 27.54 -13.06
C ARG A 286 1.92 27.99 -14.52
N TYR A 287 2.10 29.29 -14.77
CA TYR A 287 2.24 29.82 -16.12
C TYR A 287 3.40 29.16 -16.88
N VAL A 288 4.58 29.11 -16.26
CA VAL A 288 5.77 28.47 -16.84
C VAL A 288 5.56 26.95 -16.99
N LEU A 289 4.97 26.29 -16.00
CA LEU A 289 4.71 24.84 -16.02
C LEU A 289 3.77 24.45 -17.16
N TRP A 290 2.65 25.17 -17.35
CA TRP A 290 1.74 24.93 -18.46
C TRP A 290 2.45 25.08 -19.80
N LYS A 291 3.18 26.18 -19.98
CA LYS A 291 3.96 26.42 -21.20
C LYS A 291 4.92 25.27 -21.48
N HIS A 292 5.76 24.94 -20.49
CA HIS A 292 6.80 23.94 -20.62
C HIS A 292 6.24 22.53 -20.85
N MET A 293 5.20 22.12 -20.13
CA MET A 293 4.63 20.76 -20.26
C MET A 293 3.91 20.55 -21.59
N ILE A 294 3.29 21.60 -22.15
CA ILE A 294 2.66 21.56 -23.48
C ILE A 294 3.73 21.44 -24.57
N GLU A 295 4.78 22.26 -24.49
CA GLU A 295 5.91 22.23 -25.42
C GLU A 295 6.67 20.91 -25.36
N ALA A 296 6.93 20.38 -24.16
CA ALA A 296 7.58 19.08 -23.97
C ALA A 296 6.79 17.90 -24.55
N ARG A 297 5.47 18.07 -24.75
CA ARG A 297 4.58 17.09 -25.39
C ARG A 297 4.52 17.23 -26.91
N GLY A 298 5.28 18.16 -27.50
CA GLY A 298 5.34 18.39 -28.94
C GLY A 298 4.25 19.32 -29.48
N ALA A 299 3.51 20.01 -28.61
CA ALA A 299 2.52 21.01 -29.00
C ALA A 299 3.13 22.42 -28.89
N GLN A 300 2.96 23.25 -29.92
CA GLN A 300 3.39 24.65 -29.86
C GLN A 300 2.34 25.52 -29.15
N VAL A 301 2.83 26.44 -28.32
CA VAL A 301 1.99 27.46 -27.69
C VAL A 301 1.67 28.55 -28.70
N THR A 302 0.43 28.58 -29.15
CA THR A 302 -0.11 29.58 -30.09
C THR A 302 -0.92 30.66 -29.36
N GLN A 303 -1.25 31.75 -30.04
CA GLN A 303 -2.11 32.82 -29.48
C GLN A 303 -3.52 32.34 -29.08
N SER A 304 -3.99 31.22 -29.65
CA SER A 304 -5.27 30.59 -29.30
C SER A 304 -5.26 29.91 -27.92
N LEU A 305 -4.08 29.69 -27.34
CA LEU A 305 -3.91 29.02 -26.06
C LEU A 305 -3.59 30.05 -24.96
N ASP A 306 -4.63 30.47 -24.23
CA ASP A 306 -4.47 31.38 -23.11
C ASP A 306 -3.88 30.65 -21.88
N ILE A 307 -2.55 30.66 -21.79
CA ILE A 307 -1.81 30.11 -20.65
C ILE A 307 -2.08 30.90 -19.37
N SER A 308 -2.34 32.21 -19.46
CA SER A 308 -2.65 33.03 -18.29
C SER A 308 -3.98 32.59 -17.66
N ALA A 309 -5.00 32.34 -18.49
CA ALA A 309 -6.26 31.75 -18.04
C ALA A 309 -6.02 30.37 -17.41
N LEU A 310 -5.24 29.48 -18.06
CA LEU A 310 -4.89 28.18 -17.50
C LEU A 310 -4.19 28.29 -16.14
N ALA A 311 -3.25 29.21 -15.97
CA ALA A 311 -2.55 29.44 -14.71
C ALA A 311 -3.47 29.98 -13.60
N LYS A 312 -4.48 30.79 -13.95
CA LYS A 312 -5.51 31.26 -13.00
C LYS A 312 -6.45 30.15 -12.58
N VAL A 313 -7.04 29.42 -13.52
CA VAL A 313 -8.04 28.36 -13.24
C VAL A 313 -7.42 27.12 -12.60
N SER A 314 -6.11 26.92 -12.78
CA SER A 314 -5.35 25.86 -12.10
C SER A 314 -4.84 26.27 -10.72
N ASP A 315 -5.40 27.32 -10.09
CA ASP A 315 -5.10 27.62 -8.69
C ASP A 315 -5.51 26.44 -7.79
N GLY A 316 -4.59 26.07 -6.89
CA GLY A 316 -4.73 24.87 -6.05
C GLY A 316 -4.29 23.55 -6.68
N TYR A 317 -4.00 23.51 -7.98
CA TYR A 317 -3.47 22.30 -8.62
C TYR A 317 -1.95 22.23 -8.52
N THR A 318 -1.44 21.02 -8.29
CA THR A 318 0.01 20.75 -8.19
C THR A 318 0.63 20.63 -9.59
N THR A 319 1.96 20.67 -9.64
CA THR A 319 2.73 20.33 -10.85
C THR A 319 2.32 18.96 -11.43
N GLY A 320 2.05 17.98 -10.57
CA GLY A 320 1.59 16.65 -10.99
C GLY A 320 0.21 16.67 -11.64
N HIS A 321 -0.72 17.48 -11.13
CA HIS A 321 -2.04 17.64 -11.74
C HIS A 321 -1.96 18.31 -13.11
N ILE A 322 -1.15 19.37 -13.24
CA ILE A 322 -0.92 20.06 -14.51
C ILE A 322 -0.35 19.07 -15.53
N PHE A 323 0.66 18.29 -15.13
CA PHE A 323 1.27 17.24 -15.95
C PHE A 323 0.25 16.20 -16.41
N GLN A 324 -0.56 15.68 -15.49
CA GLN A 324 -1.58 14.68 -15.80
C GLN A 324 -2.66 15.23 -16.75
N ALA A 325 -3.10 16.46 -16.55
CA ALA A 325 -4.04 17.13 -17.44
C ALA A 325 -3.43 17.34 -18.84
N THR A 326 -2.17 17.76 -18.93
CA THR A 326 -1.47 17.87 -20.22
C THR A 326 -1.36 16.54 -20.93
N HIS A 327 -0.99 15.48 -20.20
CA HIS A 327 -0.84 14.13 -20.74
C HIS A 327 -2.18 13.56 -21.24
N SER A 328 -3.26 13.87 -20.54
CA SER A 328 -4.59 13.38 -20.90
C SER A 328 -5.12 14.05 -22.17
N VAL A 329 -4.88 15.36 -22.32
CA VAL A 329 -5.29 16.13 -23.49
C VAL A 329 -4.39 15.85 -24.69
N LEU A 330 -3.06 15.93 -24.51
CA LEU A 330 -2.05 15.77 -25.57
C LEU A 330 -1.63 14.31 -25.75
N ASN A 331 -2.62 13.47 -26.07
CA ASN A 331 -2.38 12.10 -26.54
C ASN A 331 -2.00 12.09 -28.03
N GLU A 332 -1.50 10.96 -28.53
CA GLU A 332 -1.02 10.80 -29.92
C GLU A 332 -2.05 11.27 -30.96
N ARG A 333 -3.32 10.88 -30.76
CA ARG A 333 -4.42 11.27 -31.64
C ARG A 333 -4.63 12.78 -31.64
N ARG A 334 -4.57 13.43 -30.47
CA ARG A 334 -4.77 14.88 -30.37
C ARG A 334 -3.62 15.66 -31.02
N LEU A 335 -2.38 15.19 -30.88
CA LEU A 335 -1.20 15.80 -31.49
C LEU A 335 -1.31 15.83 -33.02
N LEU A 336 -1.77 14.76 -33.65
CA LEU A 336 -2.00 14.71 -35.11
C LEU A 336 -3.08 15.68 -35.60
N GLN A 337 -4.00 16.09 -34.71
CA GLN A 337 -5.09 17.00 -35.04
C GLN A 337 -4.74 18.48 -34.86
N LEU A 338 -3.58 18.80 -34.25
CA LEU A 338 -3.20 20.18 -33.95
C LEU A 338 -3.10 21.06 -35.21
N SER A 339 -2.73 20.48 -36.35
CA SER A 339 -2.65 21.20 -37.64
C SER A 339 -4.00 21.66 -38.19
N LYS A 340 -5.09 20.97 -37.84
CA LYS A 340 -6.46 21.29 -38.30
C LYS A 340 -7.30 21.98 -37.23
N ARG A 341 -7.04 21.67 -35.96
CA ARG A 341 -7.77 22.20 -34.82
C ARG A 341 -6.78 22.68 -33.76
N PRO A 342 -6.59 24.00 -33.61
CA PRO A 342 -5.63 24.54 -32.66
C PRO A 342 -6.01 24.16 -31.23
N LEU A 343 -5.00 24.13 -30.36
CA LEU A 343 -5.17 23.81 -28.95
C LEU A 343 -5.77 25.01 -28.22
N VAL A 344 -6.77 24.75 -27.37
CA VAL A 344 -7.43 25.78 -26.55
C VAL A 344 -7.45 25.42 -25.08
N ALA A 345 -7.47 26.43 -24.21
CA ALA A 345 -7.40 26.26 -22.75
C ALA A 345 -8.55 25.41 -22.17
N SER A 346 -9.75 25.48 -22.77
CA SER A 346 -10.93 24.75 -22.29
C SER A 346 -10.79 23.23 -22.38
N GLU A 347 -9.91 22.71 -23.25
CA GLU A 347 -9.66 21.27 -23.39
C GLU A 347 -9.08 20.65 -22.11
N PHE A 348 -8.34 21.45 -21.31
CA PHE A 348 -7.70 20.98 -20.08
C PHE A 348 -8.64 20.99 -18.88
N LEU A 349 -9.69 21.82 -18.89
CA LEU A 349 -10.57 22.03 -17.75
C LEU A 349 -11.31 20.76 -17.34
N GLY A 350 -11.80 19.99 -18.32
CA GLY A 350 -12.50 18.73 -18.04
C GLY A 350 -11.61 17.64 -17.45
N HIS A 351 -10.29 17.73 -17.63
CA HIS A 351 -9.32 16.84 -17.01
C HIS A 351 -8.91 17.34 -15.62
N LEU A 352 -8.69 18.65 -15.47
CA LEU A 352 -8.42 19.26 -14.16
C LEU A 352 -9.57 19.04 -13.19
N ALA A 353 -10.82 19.25 -13.63
CA ALA A 353 -12.01 19.09 -12.78
C ALA A 353 -12.25 17.66 -12.26
N LYS A 354 -11.55 16.67 -12.80
CA LYS A 354 -11.58 15.27 -12.30
C LYS A 354 -10.53 14.99 -11.23
N LEU A 355 -9.63 15.93 -10.98
CA LEU A 355 -8.56 15.83 -10.00
C LEU A 355 -8.92 16.68 -8.79
N ASP A 356 -8.61 16.19 -7.60
CA ASP A 356 -8.84 16.94 -6.38
C ASP A 356 -7.74 18.00 -6.21
N PRO A 357 -8.06 19.30 -6.18
CA PRO A 357 -7.07 20.33 -5.90
C PRO A 357 -6.58 20.24 -4.45
N VAL A 358 -5.36 20.70 -4.19
CA VAL A 358 -4.88 20.82 -2.81
C VAL A 358 -5.57 22.02 -2.17
N TYR A 359 -6.36 21.76 -1.14
CA TYR A 359 -7.13 22.78 -0.45
C TYR A 359 -6.22 23.68 0.42
N ARG A 360 -6.68 24.90 0.70
CA ARG A 360 -5.91 25.86 1.52
C ARG A 360 -5.62 25.32 2.91
N GLU A 361 -6.59 24.66 3.53
CA GLU A 361 -6.47 24.05 4.87
C GLU A 361 -5.37 22.98 4.93
N GLU A 362 -5.27 22.13 3.90
CA GLU A 362 -4.22 21.12 3.80
C GLU A 362 -2.83 21.77 3.69
N GLU A 363 -2.73 22.84 2.90
CA GLU A 363 -1.48 23.59 2.75
C GLU A 363 -1.08 24.31 4.04
N GLU A 364 -2.02 24.96 4.70
CA GLU A 364 -1.79 25.64 5.99
C GLU A 364 -1.34 24.65 7.05
N SER A 365 -2.00 23.50 7.15
CA SER A 365 -1.59 22.42 8.06
C SER A 365 -0.15 21.96 7.80
N LEU A 366 0.26 21.83 6.53
CA LEU A 366 1.61 21.45 6.14
C LEU A 366 2.64 22.54 6.52
N LYS A 367 2.31 23.81 6.26
CA LYS A 367 3.14 24.98 6.60
C LYS A 367 3.32 25.11 8.11
N GLU A 368 2.24 25.02 8.87
CA GLU A 368 2.27 25.04 10.34
C GLU A 368 3.15 23.94 10.92
N TRP A 369 3.06 22.74 10.35
CA TRP A 369 3.95 21.64 10.72
C TRP A 369 5.41 21.97 10.38
N TYR A 370 5.68 22.46 9.17
CA TYR A 370 7.03 22.81 8.73
C TYR A 370 7.67 23.88 9.62
N PHE A 371 6.94 24.91 10.03
CA PHE A 371 7.44 25.96 10.92
C PHE A 371 7.80 25.46 12.33
N LYS A 372 7.40 24.25 12.72
CA LYS A 372 7.85 23.61 13.97
C LYS A 372 9.25 22.97 13.81
N THR A 373 9.73 22.75 12.59
CA THR A 373 11.07 22.19 12.31
C THR A 373 12.18 23.25 12.51
N PRO A 374 13.44 22.83 12.75
CA PRO A 374 14.56 23.78 12.90
C PRO A 374 14.74 24.73 11.71
N LEU A 375 14.62 24.21 10.47
CA LEU A 375 14.73 25.03 9.26
C LEU A 375 13.51 25.93 9.06
N GLY A 376 12.30 25.43 9.33
CA GLY A 376 11.10 26.25 9.28
C GLY A 376 11.15 27.42 10.25
N LYS A 377 11.61 27.22 11.50
CA LYS A 377 11.80 28.31 12.46
C LYS A 377 12.80 29.38 11.98
N LYS A 378 13.91 28.95 11.38
CA LYS A 378 14.90 29.87 10.80
C LYS A 378 14.30 30.67 9.64
N SER A 379 13.55 30.00 8.75
CA SER A 379 12.86 30.63 7.63
C SER A 379 11.82 31.66 8.10
N LEU A 380 11.02 31.33 9.13
CA LEU A 380 10.04 32.25 9.70
C LEU A 380 10.69 33.50 10.30
N LYS A 381 11.83 33.33 10.98
CA LYS A 381 12.59 34.47 11.52
C LYS A 381 13.11 35.36 10.38
N PHE A 382 13.70 34.77 9.35
CA PHE A 382 14.20 35.49 8.19
C PHE A 382 13.11 36.30 7.47
N MET A 383 11.91 35.72 7.30
CA MET A 383 10.77 36.43 6.69
C MET A 383 10.34 37.64 7.53
N LYS A 384 10.25 37.50 8.86
CA LYS A 384 9.91 38.62 9.75
C LYS A 384 10.95 39.73 9.72
N ASP A 385 12.23 39.35 9.63
CA ASP A 385 13.32 40.32 9.55
C ASP A 385 13.26 41.10 8.23
N GLN A 386 12.95 40.45 7.10
CA GLN A 386 12.73 41.10 5.80
C GLN A 386 11.51 42.04 5.81
N GLU A 387 10.36 41.59 6.33
CA GLU A 387 9.15 42.44 6.40
C GLU A 387 9.40 43.70 7.24
N ALA A 388 10.16 43.58 8.33
CA ALA A 388 10.53 44.72 9.16
C ALA A 388 11.47 45.69 8.44
N GLU A 389 12.37 45.19 7.57
CA GLU A 389 13.27 45.99 6.75
C GLU A 389 12.52 46.73 5.62
N GLU A 390 11.63 46.05 4.91
CA GLU A 390 10.77 46.65 3.90
C GLU A 390 9.84 47.73 4.49
N ALA A 391 9.27 47.47 5.68
CA ALA A 391 8.44 48.44 6.37
C ALA A 391 9.23 49.69 6.81
N LYS A 392 10.52 49.55 7.15
CA LYS A 392 11.42 50.69 7.43
C LYS A 392 11.71 51.49 6.17
N LEU A 393 12.08 50.83 5.07
CA LEU A 393 12.35 51.46 3.78
C LEU A 393 11.11 52.19 3.22
N ALA A 394 9.91 51.62 3.39
CA ALA A 394 8.66 52.26 3.00
C ALA A 394 8.34 53.51 3.84
N LYS A 395 8.69 53.51 5.13
CA LYS A 395 8.55 54.69 6.02
C LYS A 395 9.56 55.79 5.68
N GLU A 396 10.79 55.44 5.30
CA GLU A 396 11.79 56.42 4.85
C GLU A 396 11.43 57.05 3.49
N LYS A 397 10.90 56.27 2.55
CA LYS A 397 10.40 56.79 1.26
C LYS A 397 9.16 57.69 1.38
N LYS A 398 8.43 57.64 2.50
CA LYS A 398 7.31 58.54 2.81
C LYS A 398 7.74 59.82 3.55
N ARG A 399 8.99 59.88 4.04
CA ARG A 399 9.56 61.02 4.77
C ARG A 399 10.45 61.91 3.88
N LYS A 400 10.85 61.42 2.71
CA LYS A 400 11.38 62.21 1.60
C LYS A 400 10.25 62.52 0.64
#